data_AF-A0A6V8E5V0-F1
#
_entry.id   AF-A0A6V8E5V0-F1
#
_cell.length_a   1.000
_cell.length_b   1.000
_cell.length_c   1.000
_cell.angle_alpha   90.00
_cell.angle_beta   90.00
_cell.angle_gamma   90.00
#
_symmetry.space_group_name_H-M   'P 1'
#
loop_
_entity.id
_entity.type
_entity.pdbx_description
1 polymer ?
#
loop_
_entity_poly.entity_id
_entity_poly.type
_entity_poly.pdbx_seq_one_letter_code
_entity_poly.pdbx_strand_id
1 'polypeptide(L)'
;MSKAPVRPRRRNRNMIPNIERPGSLFQTEQPAPLTETPIQNYQGPRENIELQKFAQLILYGISLAAIWGGILSIAFFSESTTNENFLVLGFGGIISASMAIALVEWQRRRGGKEVQSIHGYIIGIGFFFSAVGVLYMTRLLISIAAESGVGLFIDEGRPWQEEDWQPAAEAIYAQLIACILLALGQYWYLRKLKGEITFGLAVNTLTPLAVVMIGFGPWLDWSNQVVSYELGVSIISLSALAMWLALRTNNGIIFSIVAVFSGLVPILYEFAHSPEGIVGGEGGALSLMTFIILIQGALAADDRLRQDLMQWTSIFLVGVVIYAIWLVGYEDLNLVLGPLRADNLGDLEGVLNLQVILWITVLIAYFPATLKRRIPYMPIGLAGSLFLFTPESSVIPWIIATLMLPYLVIISKVTRRWVADWSVIAISGAFLIQSYQNPIASEYDFFEELILLAILVIVEYSRRNERLSDFSINVAISGLFLSKAVLFGTSWLIPWAVVFYILITAYLQQQDAVKSGEESKFVTASLGITIAMILTVILSAFDRLELPMLDDYQNILDGFNVSLAIVALAVYLMMFKFRDSELDLGYLFNLTQAKGQSMVPVFDQDTQTWVNPFSESTENIEGYGPLARSSLLGPLA
;
A
#
# COMPACT_ATOMS: atom_id res chain seq x y z
N MET A 1 -19.47 -61.70 -42.21
CA MET A 1 -19.73 -60.53 -43.09
C MET A 1 -19.45 -59.28 -42.27
N SER A 2 -18.19 -58.86 -42.19
CA SER A 2 -17.58 -57.77 -42.98
C SER A 2 -18.30 -56.43 -42.87
N LYS A 3 -17.60 -55.43 -42.35
CA LYS A 3 -17.21 -54.22 -43.09
C LYS A 3 -15.86 -53.72 -42.55
N ALA A 4 -14.91 -53.58 -43.46
CA ALA A 4 -13.56 -53.08 -43.21
C ALA A 4 -13.55 -51.53 -43.08
N PRO A 5 -12.58 -50.94 -42.36
CA PRO A 5 -12.50 -49.49 -42.15
C PRO A 5 -12.12 -48.73 -43.43
N VAL A 6 -12.81 -47.60 -43.66
CA VAL A 6 -12.60 -46.69 -44.80
C VAL A 6 -11.67 -45.55 -44.39
N ARG A 7 -10.60 -45.31 -45.16
CA ARG A 7 -9.67 -44.17 -44.97
C ARG A 7 -10.32 -42.82 -45.34
N PRO A 8 -10.06 -41.74 -44.59
CA PRO A 8 -10.58 -40.41 -44.91
C PRO A 8 -9.85 -39.80 -46.13
N ARG A 9 -10.63 -39.24 -47.08
CA ARG A 9 -10.13 -38.46 -48.22
C ARG A 9 -9.90 -37.00 -47.82
N ARG A 10 -8.75 -36.45 -48.21
CA ARG A 10 -8.33 -35.05 -48.03
C ARG A 10 -9.21 -34.13 -48.89
N ARG A 11 -9.83 -33.10 -48.31
CA ARG A 11 -10.60 -32.08 -49.05
C ARG A 11 -9.66 -30.94 -49.48
N ASN A 12 -9.67 -30.64 -50.78
CA ASN A 12 -8.80 -29.67 -51.44
C ASN A 12 -8.99 -28.25 -50.90
N ARG A 13 -7.85 -27.61 -50.60
CA ARG A 13 -7.67 -26.17 -50.50
C ARG A 13 -7.70 -25.62 -51.93
N ASN A 14 -8.63 -24.71 -52.23
CA ASN A 14 -8.55 -23.63 -53.25
C ASN A 14 -9.95 -23.25 -53.70
N MET A 15 -10.48 -22.15 -53.11
CA MET A 15 -11.36 -21.18 -53.77
C MET A 15 -11.58 -20.04 -52.77
N ILE A 16 -10.75 -19.00 -52.87
CA ILE A 16 -11.03 -17.66 -52.34
C ILE A 16 -11.26 -16.79 -53.57
N PRO A 17 -12.46 -16.26 -53.82
CA PRO A 17 -12.63 -15.11 -54.69
C PRO A 17 -12.36 -13.81 -53.90
N ASN A 18 -11.80 -12.88 -54.64
CA ASN A 18 -11.21 -11.60 -54.24
C ASN A 18 -12.23 -10.50 -53.87
N ILE A 19 -11.81 -9.62 -52.95
CA ILE A 19 -12.00 -8.14 -52.88
C ILE A 19 -13.46 -7.67 -52.62
N GLU A 20 -13.76 -6.89 -51.56
CA GLU A 20 -13.69 -5.42 -51.53
C GLU A 20 -13.68 -4.85 -50.10
N ARG A 21 -12.81 -3.87 -49.82
CA ARG A 21 -13.03 -2.74 -48.91
C ARG A 21 -12.98 -1.48 -49.80
N PRO A 22 -13.73 -0.38 -49.59
CA PRO A 22 -14.12 0.20 -48.29
C PRO A 22 -15.57 0.73 -48.19
N GLY A 23 -16.20 0.62 -47.01
CA GLY A 23 -17.52 1.20 -46.72
C GLY A 23 -17.42 2.52 -45.94
N SER A 24 -18.24 3.52 -46.30
CA SER A 24 -18.22 4.91 -45.83
C SER A 24 -19.14 5.21 -44.63
N LEU A 25 -18.93 6.39 -44.02
CA LEU A 25 -19.50 6.93 -42.76
C LEU A 25 -21.04 7.12 -42.66
N PHE A 26 -21.87 6.62 -43.58
CA PHE A 26 -23.33 6.89 -43.58
C PHE A 26 -24.25 5.70 -43.87
N GLN A 27 -23.81 4.46 -43.68
CA GLN A 27 -24.68 3.30 -43.86
C GLN A 27 -25.15 2.73 -42.52
N THR A 28 -26.46 2.82 -42.29
CA THR A 28 -27.16 2.14 -41.18
C THR A 28 -26.89 0.64 -41.28
N GLU A 29 -26.27 0.05 -40.26
CA GLU A 29 -26.12 -1.41 -40.16
C GLU A 29 -27.50 -2.06 -40.24
N GLN A 30 -27.77 -2.75 -41.34
CA GLN A 30 -28.84 -3.73 -41.38
C GLN A 30 -28.32 -4.99 -40.67
N PRO A 31 -29.05 -5.54 -39.69
CA PRO A 31 -28.61 -6.75 -39.00
C PRO A 31 -28.55 -7.89 -40.01
N ALA A 32 -27.36 -8.46 -40.20
CA ALA A 32 -27.19 -9.65 -41.01
C ALA A 32 -28.08 -10.79 -40.46
N PRO A 33 -28.74 -11.59 -41.31
CA PRO A 33 -29.52 -12.73 -40.84
C PRO A 33 -28.57 -13.77 -40.23
N LEU A 34 -28.82 -14.12 -38.96
CA LEU A 34 -28.17 -15.19 -38.22
C LEU A 34 -28.25 -16.49 -39.03
N THR A 35 -27.17 -16.80 -39.75
CA THR A 35 -27.03 -18.08 -40.45
C THR A 35 -25.72 -18.71 -40.03
N GLU A 36 -25.72 -19.25 -38.82
CA GLU A 36 -24.84 -20.35 -38.42
C GLU A 36 -25.50 -20.97 -37.19
N THR A 37 -25.96 -22.21 -37.34
CA THR A 37 -26.49 -23.02 -36.24
C THR A 37 -25.41 -23.11 -35.15
N PRO A 38 -25.70 -22.72 -33.90
CA PRO A 38 -24.69 -22.77 -32.85
C PRO A 38 -24.32 -24.22 -32.57
N ILE A 39 -23.02 -24.49 -32.51
CA ILE A 39 -22.49 -25.75 -31.98
C ILE A 39 -22.95 -25.82 -30.51
N GLN A 40 -23.71 -26.85 -30.16
CA GLN A 40 -24.44 -26.96 -28.88
C GLN A 40 -23.57 -26.91 -27.60
N ASN A 41 -22.23 -26.84 -27.70
CA ASN A 41 -21.31 -26.79 -26.56
C ASN A 41 -20.14 -25.80 -26.73
N TYR A 42 -20.22 -24.81 -27.64
CA TYR A 42 -19.21 -23.77 -27.70
C TYR A 42 -19.53 -22.65 -26.71
N GLN A 43 -18.95 -22.71 -25.51
CA GLN A 43 -18.74 -21.52 -24.70
C GLN A 43 -17.49 -20.84 -25.24
N GLY A 44 -17.66 -19.83 -26.10
CA GLY A 44 -16.56 -18.93 -26.44
C GLY A 44 -15.95 -18.36 -25.15
N PRO A 45 -14.72 -17.82 -25.21
CA PRO A 45 -14.15 -17.13 -24.05
C PRO A 45 -15.22 -16.16 -23.57
N ARG A 46 -15.67 -16.29 -22.32
CA ARG A 46 -16.38 -15.20 -21.68
C ARG A 46 -15.38 -14.06 -21.75
N GLU A 47 -15.51 -13.17 -22.72
CA GLU A 47 -14.80 -11.91 -22.72
C GLU A 47 -15.07 -11.38 -21.32
N ASN A 48 -14.02 -11.32 -20.51
CA ASN A 48 -14.14 -10.79 -19.16
C ASN A 48 -14.42 -9.31 -19.38
N ILE A 49 -15.70 -8.95 -19.53
CA ILE A 49 -16.19 -7.60 -19.74
C ILE A 49 -15.61 -6.70 -18.64
N GLU A 50 -15.38 -7.25 -17.45
CA GLU A 50 -14.70 -6.57 -16.34
C GLU A 50 -13.20 -6.35 -16.58
N LEU A 51 -12.48 -7.33 -17.12
CA LEU A 51 -11.06 -7.19 -17.49
C LEU A 51 -10.89 -6.24 -18.68
N GLN A 52 -11.80 -6.26 -19.64
CA GLN A 52 -11.84 -5.33 -20.76
C GLN A 52 -12.17 -3.92 -20.29
N LYS A 53 -13.17 -3.73 -19.41
CA LYS A 53 -13.48 -2.44 -18.79
C LYS A 53 -12.33 -1.92 -17.92
N PHE A 54 -11.63 -2.80 -17.21
CA PHE A 54 -10.46 -2.46 -16.39
C PHE A 54 -9.26 -2.06 -17.26
N ALA A 55 -8.94 -2.85 -18.29
CA ALA A 55 -7.91 -2.54 -19.27
C ALA A 55 -8.24 -1.25 -20.03
N GLN A 56 -9.50 -1.02 -20.37
CA GLN A 56 -9.98 0.19 -21.02
C GLN A 56 -9.87 1.41 -20.08
N LEU A 57 -10.17 1.25 -18.78
CA LEU A 57 -9.97 2.30 -17.78
C LEU A 57 -8.49 2.64 -17.57
N ILE A 58 -7.59 1.64 -17.53
CA ILE A 58 -6.14 1.84 -17.46
C ILE A 58 -5.64 2.52 -18.74
N LEU A 59 -6.05 2.04 -19.91
CA LEU A 59 -5.69 2.62 -21.19
C LEU A 59 -6.17 4.07 -21.28
N TYR A 60 -7.37 4.38 -20.79
CA TYR A 60 -7.86 5.76 -20.72
C TYR A 60 -7.09 6.60 -19.71
N GLY A 61 -6.72 6.05 -18.56
CA GLY A 61 -5.87 6.74 -17.58
C GLY A 61 -4.51 7.09 -18.16
N ILE A 62 -3.84 6.13 -18.82
CA ILE A 62 -2.57 6.32 -19.52
C ILE A 62 -2.72 7.27 -20.70
N SER A 63 -3.80 7.17 -21.47
CA SER A 63 -4.06 8.06 -22.61
C SER A 63 -4.34 9.49 -22.14
N LEU A 64 -5.11 9.68 -21.07
CA LEU A 64 -5.37 10.99 -20.49
C LEU A 64 -4.07 11.59 -19.94
N ALA A 65 -3.24 10.80 -19.26
CA ALA A 65 -1.92 11.20 -18.78
C ALA A 65 -0.96 11.54 -19.93
N ALA A 66 -0.99 10.77 -21.02
CA ALA A 66 -0.19 11.03 -22.23
C ALA A 66 -0.68 12.27 -23.00
N ILE A 67 -1.99 12.53 -23.04
CA ILE A 67 -2.56 13.74 -23.65
C ILE A 67 -2.24 14.96 -22.78
N TRP A 68 -2.34 14.85 -21.45
CA TRP A 68 -1.84 15.88 -20.53
C TRP A 68 -0.33 16.10 -20.79
N GLY A 69 0.49 15.06 -20.69
CA GLY A 69 1.94 15.16 -20.90
C GLY A 69 2.36 15.72 -22.26
N GLY A 70 1.67 15.35 -23.34
CA GLY A 70 1.96 15.82 -24.70
C GLY A 70 1.51 17.27 -24.97
N ILE A 71 0.44 17.75 -24.34
CA ILE A 71 -0.01 19.15 -24.48
C ILE A 71 0.85 20.07 -23.60
N LEU A 72 1.33 19.57 -22.45
CA LEU A 72 2.20 20.31 -21.54
C LEU A 72 3.65 20.38 -22.02
N SER A 73 4.16 19.33 -22.70
CA SER A 73 5.51 19.36 -23.29
C SER A 73 5.67 20.48 -24.32
N ILE A 74 4.61 20.79 -25.06
CA ILE A 74 4.60 21.87 -26.05
C ILE A 74 4.65 23.26 -25.39
N ALA A 75 4.08 23.41 -24.20
CA ALA A 75 3.88 24.72 -23.57
C ALA A 75 4.89 25.08 -22.47
N PHE A 76 5.54 24.09 -21.85
CA PHE A 76 6.50 24.30 -20.76
C PHE A 76 7.90 23.74 -21.05
N PHE A 77 8.06 22.90 -22.08
CA PHE A 77 9.34 22.27 -22.43
C PHE A 77 9.78 22.58 -23.87
N SER A 78 9.18 23.58 -24.51
CA SER A 78 9.66 24.14 -25.77
C SER A 78 10.75 25.18 -25.52
N GLU A 79 11.72 25.28 -26.42
CA GLU A 79 12.92 26.15 -26.29
C GLU A 79 12.61 27.66 -26.22
N SER A 80 11.35 28.08 -26.42
CA SER A 80 10.89 29.47 -26.28
C SER A 80 9.39 29.52 -25.99
N THR A 81 9.01 29.90 -24.76
CA THR A 81 7.61 30.05 -24.33
C THR A 81 7.18 31.51 -24.44
N THR A 82 6.18 31.78 -25.30
CA THR A 82 5.66 33.14 -25.55
C THR A 82 4.21 33.29 -25.09
N ASN A 83 3.78 34.54 -24.90
CA ASN A 83 2.38 34.86 -24.62
C ASN A 83 1.41 34.36 -25.70
N GLU A 84 1.85 34.25 -26.96
CA GLU A 84 1.04 33.70 -28.05
C GLU A 84 0.72 32.21 -27.85
N ASN A 85 1.69 31.42 -27.38
CA ASN A 85 1.47 30.00 -27.07
C ASN A 85 0.39 29.85 -25.99
N PHE A 86 0.45 30.67 -24.93
CA PHE A 86 -0.57 30.67 -23.87
C PHE A 86 -1.94 31.14 -24.38
N LEU A 87 -1.99 32.09 -25.31
CA LEU A 87 -3.23 32.55 -25.93
C LEU A 87 -3.89 31.44 -26.74
N VAL A 88 -3.14 30.79 -27.63
CA VAL A 88 -3.68 29.71 -28.48
C VAL A 88 -4.20 28.54 -27.64
N LEU A 89 -3.43 28.12 -26.62
CA LEU A 89 -3.84 27.03 -25.73
C LEU A 89 -5.02 27.42 -24.82
N GLY A 90 -5.02 28.64 -24.29
CA GLY A 90 -6.09 29.17 -23.44
C GLY A 90 -7.42 29.27 -24.18
N PHE A 91 -7.46 30.05 -25.27
CA PHE A 91 -8.67 30.21 -26.07
C PHE A 91 -9.07 28.93 -26.79
N GLY A 92 -8.11 28.18 -27.33
CA GLY A 92 -8.36 26.89 -27.98
C GLY A 92 -9.04 25.90 -27.03
N GLY A 93 -8.53 25.76 -25.80
CA GLY A 93 -9.14 24.90 -24.78
C GLY A 93 -10.57 25.34 -24.41
N ILE A 94 -10.81 26.63 -24.19
CA ILE A 94 -12.14 27.16 -23.83
C ILE A 94 -13.16 26.99 -24.98
N ILE A 95 -12.76 27.27 -26.22
CA ILE A 95 -13.64 27.13 -27.40
C ILE A 95 -13.97 25.65 -27.63
N SER A 96 -12.97 24.76 -27.60
CA SER A 96 -13.18 23.32 -27.75
C SER A 96 -14.08 22.75 -26.66
N ALA A 97 -13.91 23.17 -25.41
CA ALA A 97 -14.78 22.78 -24.30
C ALA A 97 -16.22 23.25 -24.51
N SER A 98 -16.39 24.51 -24.92
CA SER A 98 -17.70 25.10 -25.18
C SER A 98 -18.44 24.38 -26.30
N MET A 99 -17.73 24.03 -27.37
CA MET A 99 -18.28 23.26 -28.50
C MET A 99 -18.70 21.85 -28.08
N ALA A 100 -17.87 21.14 -27.30
CA ALA A 100 -18.19 19.81 -26.80
C ALA A 100 -19.43 19.81 -25.90
N ILE A 101 -19.52 20.76 -24.96
CA ILE A 101 -20.67 20.90 -24.06
C ILE A 101 -21.93 21.31 -24.84
N ALA A 102 -21.81 22.25 -25.80
CA ALA A 102 -22.92 22.70 -26.62
C ALA A 102 -23.48 21.56 -27.49
N LEU A 103 -22.60 20.74 -28.08
CA LEU A 103 -22.99 19.59 -28.88
C LEU A 103 -23.78 18.57 -28.04
N VAL A 104 -23.31 18.25 -26.84
CA VAL A 104 -24.00 17.32 -25.95
C VAL A 104 -25.34 17.89 -25.50
N GLU A 105 -25.41 19.16 -25.15
CA GLU A 105 -26.67 19.81 -24.74
C GLU A 105 -27.68 19.85 -25.89
N TRP A 106 -27.21 20.08 -27.12
CA TRP A 106 -28.05 20.08 -28.33
C TRP A 106 -28.60 18.68 -28.64
N GLN A 107 -27.75 17.66 -28.59
CA GLN A 107 -28.16 16.27 -28.81
C GLN A 107 -29.11 15.78 -27.70
N ARG A 108 -28.84 16.12 -26.43
CA ARG A 108 -29.72 15.81 -25.30
C ARG A 108 -31.11 16.41 -25.46
N ARG A 109 -31.20 17.67 -25.90
CA ARG A 109 -32.52 18.32 -26.12
C ARG A 109 -33.33 17.66 -27.24
N ARG A 110 -32.68 17.00 -28.20
CA ARG A 110 -33.33 16.31 -29.33
C ARG A 110 -33.57 14.82 -29.10
N GLY A 111 -32.73 14.15 -28.29
CA GLY A 111 -32.67 12.68 -28.17
C GLY A 111 -33.22 12.07 -26.88
N GLY A 112 -33.69 12.87 -25.91
CA GLY A 112 -34.22 12.41 -24.62
C GLY A 112 -33.50 13.00 -23.41
N LYS A 113 -34.13 13.00 -22.23
CA LYS A 113 -33.59 13.67 -21.03
C LYS A 113 -32.36 12.98 -20.39
N GLU A 114 -31.98 11.80 -20.88
CA GLU A 114 -30.89 10.99 -20.31
C GLU A 114 -29.62 11.04 -21.16
N VAL A 115 -28.48 11.11 -20.48
CA VAL A 115 -27.14 11.12 -21.07
C VAL A 115 -26.71 9.68 -21.37
N GLN A 116 -26.55 9.35 -22.65
CA GLN A 116 -25.99 8.05 -23.08
C GLN A 116 -24.46 8.04 -22.87
N SER A 117 -23.86 6.84 -22.82
CA SER A 117 -22.41 6.65 -22.60
C SER A 117 -21.53 7.57 -23.46
N ILE A 118 -21.80 7.67 -24.77
CA ILE A 118 -21.06 8.52 -25.73
C ILE A 118 -21.08 10.00 -25.31
N HIS A 119 -22.24 10.51 -24.86
CA HIS A 119 -22.36 11.89 -24.40
C HIS A 119 -21.55 12.12 -23.11
N GLY A 120 -21.50 11.13 -22.23
CA GLY A 120 -20.65 11.14 -21.03
C GLY A 120 -19.15 11.25 -21.36
N TYR A 121 -18.70 10.59 -22.43
CA TYR A 121 -17.32 10.72 -22.94
C TYR A 121 -17.04 12.11 -23.49
N ILE A 122 -17.94 12.66 -24.32
CA ILE A 122 -17.77 13.99 -24.91
C ILE A 122 -17.75 15.07 -23.81
N ILE A 123 -18.56 14.94 -22.76
CA ILE A 123 -18.51 15.83 -21.59
C ILE A 123 -17.14 15.76 -20.92
N GLY A 124 -16.60 14.57 -20.67
CA GLY A 124 -15.29 14.43 -20.04
C GLY A 124 -14.16 15.02 -20.88
N ILE A 125 -14.20 14.85 -22.21
CA ILE A 125 -13.26 15.51 -23.13
C ILE A 125 -13.42 17.04 -23.09
N GLY A 126 -14.66 17.55 -23.07
CA GLY A 126 -14.93 18.97 -22.92
C GLY A 126 -14.37 19.52 -21.59
N PHE A 127 -14.50 18.76 -20.51
CA PHE A 127 -13.96 19.12 -19.20
C PHE A 127 -12.43 19.15 -19.20
N PHE A 128 -11.79 18.18 -19.84
CA PHE A 128 -10.36 18.16 -20.07
C PHE A 128 -9.90 19.44 -20.79
N PHE A 129 -10.52 19.80 -21.92
CA PHE A 129 -10.17 21.01 -22.66
C PHE A 129 -10.44 22.29 -21.87
N SER A 130 -11.48 22.32 -21.04
CA SER A 130 -11.73 23.47 -20.17
C SER A 130 -10.67 23.62 -19.08
N ALA A 131 -10.12 22.51 -18.58
CA ALA A 131 -9.02 22.53 -17.61
C ALA A 131 -7.75 23.09 -18.22
N VAL A 132 -7.35 22.58 -19.38
CA VAL A 132 -6.25 23.11 -20.19
C VAL A 132 -6.48 24.60 -20.46
N GLY A 133 -7.65 24.95 -21.00
CA GLY A 133 -7.99 26.33 -21.35
C GLY A 133 -7.90 27.29 -20.17
N VAL A 134 -8.43 26.92 -18.99
CA VAL A 134 -8.38 27.78 -17.80
C VAL A 134 -6.98 27.92 -17.24
N LEU A 135 -6.16 26.85 -17.21
CA LEU A 135 -4.78 26.93 -16.71
C LEU A 135 -3.91 27.85 -17.56
N TYR A 136 -4.01 27.75 -18.89
CA TYR A 136 -3.23 28.60 -19.78
C TYR A 136 -3.80 30.02 -19.90
N MET A 137 -5.13 30.16 -19.86
CA MET A 137 -5.75 31.49 -19.84
C MET A 137 -5.39 32.25 -18.56
N THR A 138 -5.33 31.58 -17.42
CA THR A 138 -4.88 32.22 -16.17
C THR A 138 -3.42 32.62 -16.25
N ARG A 139 -2.55 31.78 -16.81
CA ARG A 139 -1.15 32.11 -17.07
C ARG A 139 -0.98 33.33 -17.98
N LEU A 140 -1.80 33.44 -19.02
CA LEU A 140 -1.84 34.59 -19.93
C LEU A 140 -2.30 35.85 -19.19
N LEU A 141 -3.39 35.77 -18.42
CA LEU A 141 -3.92 36.90 -17.65
C LEU A 141 -2.91 37.43 -16.62
N ILE A 142 -2.15 36.53 -15.99
CA ILE A 142 -1.05 36.91 -15.09
C ILE A 142 0.03 37.69 -15.86
N SER A 143 0.38 37.25 -17.08
CA SER A 143 1.35 37.94 -17.94
C SER A 143 0.90 39.35 -18.34
N ILE A 144 -0.35 39.49 -18.78
CA ILE A 144 -0.93 40.79 -19.13
C ILE A 144 -1.02 41.71 -17.91
N ALA A 145 -1.37 41.17 -16.74
CA ALA A 145 -1.40 41.94 -15.50
C ALA A 145 0.00 42.44 -15.12
N ALA A 146 1.03 41.61 -15.27
CA ALA A 146 2.42 41.99 -15.03
C ALA A 146 2.89 43.07 -16.03
N GLU A 147 2.59 42.92 -17.32
CA GLU A 147 2.87 43.95 -18.35
C GLU A 147 2.23 45.29 -18.00
N SER A 148 0.98 45.27 -17.47
CA SER A 148 0.26 46.47 -17.04
C SER A 148 0.79 47.12 -15.75
N GLY A 149 1.85 46.58 -15.14
CA GLY A 149 2.50 47.11 -13.95
C GLY A 149 1.89 46.65 -12.62
N VAL A 150 1.12 45.56 -12.59
CA VAL A 150 0.62 44.97 -11.33
C VAL A 150 1.77 44.22 -10.64
N GLY A 151 2.42 44.89 -9.70
CA GLY A 151 3.59 44.35 -8.98
C GLY A 151 3.34 43.11 -8.11
N LEU A 152 2.10 42.67 -7.92
CA LEU A 152 1.77 41.48 -7.12
C LEU A 152 2.24 40.16 -7.73
N PHE A 153 2.45 40.11 -9.06
CA PHE A 153 2.88 38.90 -9.77
C PHE A 153 4.33 38.97 -10.26
N ILE A 154 5.03 40.06 -9.95
CA ILE A 154 6.40 40.30 -10.39
C ILE A 154 7.31 40.19 -9.18
N ASP A 155 8.35 39.38 -9.31
CA ASP A 155 9.41 39.25 -8.32
C ASP A 155 10.49 40.31 -8.59
N GLU A 156 11.05 40.94 -7.56
CA GLU A 156 12.08 41.98 -7.69
C GLU A 156 13.33 41.46 -8.41
N GLY A 157 13.63 40.17 -8.26
CA GLY A 157 14.74 39.48 -8.95
C GLY A 157 14.43 39.07 -10.39
N ARG A 158 13.16 39.08 -10.83
CA ARG A 158 12.70 38.61 -12.14
C ARG A 158 11.68 39.59 -12.75
N PRO A 159 12.15 40.73 -13.29
CA PRO A 159 11.27 41.68 -13.96
C PRO A 159 10.58 41.03 -15.16
N TRP A 160 9.41 41.54 -15.51
CA TRP A 160 8.63 41.02 -16.64
C TRP A 160 9.42 41.06 -17.95
N GLN A 161 9.32 39.97 -18.72
CA GLN A 161 9.89 39.81 -20.05
C GLN A 161 8.87 39.16 -20.99
N GLU A 162 9.03 39.40 -22.29
CA GLU A 162 8.09 38.92 -23.32
C GLU A 162 8.26 37.42 -23.61
N GLU A 163 9.49 36.90 -23.45
CA GLU A 163 9.85 35.49 -23.66
C GLU A 163 10.35 34.88 -22.34
N ASP A 164 9.98 33.62 -22.09
CA ASP A 164 10.46 32.77 -20.97
C ASP A 164 10.36 33.38 -19.57
N TRP A 165 9.51 34.40 -19.40
CA TRP A 165 9.25 34.99 -18.10
C TRP A 165 8.49 34.03 -17.18
N GLN A 166 8.79 34.09 -15.89
CA GLN A 166 8.12 33.32 -14.84
C GLN A 166 7.56 34.29 -13.79
N PRO A 167 6.28 34.11 -13.37
CA PRO A 167 5.69 34.96 -12.35
C PRO A 167 6.21 34.61 -10.94
N ALA A 168 5.92 35.50 -10.00
CA ALA A 168 6.17 35.30 -8.57
C ALA A 168 5.25 34.21 -7.96
N ALA A 169 5.59 33.73 -6.76
CA ALA A 169 4.88 32.66 -6.07
C ALA A 169 3.39 32.97 -5.83
N GLU A 170 3.01 34.23 -5.66
CA GLU A 170 1.62 34.66 -5.46
C GLU A 170 0.73 34.32 -6.66
N ALA A 171 1.30 34.17 -7.85
CA ALA A 171 0.58 33.77 -9.05
C ALA A 171 0.03 32.33 -8.97
N ILE A 172 0.62 31.47 -8.12
CA ILE A 172 0.11 30.13 -7.85
C ILE A 172 -1.31 30.22 -7.27
N TYR A 173 -1.60 31.20 -6.42
CA TYR A 173 -2.95 31.40 -5.88
C TYR A 173 -3.99 31.75 -6.95
N ALA A 174 -3.60 32.47 -8.00
CA ALA A 174 -4.51 32.76 -9.10
C ALA A 174 -4.91 31.47 -9.86
N GLN A 175 -3.94 30.57 -10.09
CA GLN A 175 -4.23 29.27 -10.70
C GLN A 175 -5.01 28.34 -9.77
N LEU A 176 -4.72 28.37 -8.46
CA LEU A 176 -5.51 27.67 -7.44
C LEU A 176 -6.98 28.08 -7.51
N ILE A 177 -7.27 29.38 -7.42
CA ILE A 177 -8.65 29.90 -7.42
C ILE A 177 -9.36 29.51 -8.73
N ALA A 178 -8.68 29.65 -9.87
CA ALA A 178 -9.26 29.31 -11.15
C ALA A 178 -9.57 27.81 -11.28
N CYS A 179 -8.68 26.94 -10.79
CA CYS A 179 -8.91 25.49 -10.78
C CYS A 179 -10.09 25.11 -9.85
N ILE A 180 -10.17 25.71 -8.66
CA ILE A 180 -11.31 25.50 -7.73
C ILE A 180 -12.61 25.91 -8.40
N LEU A 181 -12.67 27.12 -8.99
CA LEU A 181 -13.86 27.61 -9.68
C LEU A 181 -14.27 26.72 -10.85
N LEU A 182 -13.31 26.26 -11.64
CA LEU A 182 -13.55 25.33 -12.74
C LEU A 182 -14.13 24.02 -12.21
N ALA A 183 -13.49 23.38 -11.25
CA ALA A 183 -13.90 22.08 -10.73
C ALA A 183 -15.29 22.14 -10.06
N LEU A 184 -15.57 23.21 -9.31
CA LEU A 184 -16.90 23.45 -8.74
C LEU A 184 -17.95 23.76 -9.83
N GLY A 185 -17.59 24.50 -10.87
CA GLY A 185 -18.44 24.79 -12.02
C GLY A 185 -18.81 23.54 -12.82
N GLN A 186 -17.81 22.71 -13.11
CA GLN A 186 -17.97 21.39 -13.75
C GLN A 186 -18.86 20.48 -12.89
N TYR A 187 -18.61 20.40 -11.58
CA TYR A 187 -19.46 19.66 -10.65
C TYR A 187 -20.91 20.18 -10.62
N TRP A 188 -21.10 21.50 -10.64
CA TRP A 188 -22.41 22.14 -10.67
C TRP A 188 -23.19 21.87 -11.97
N TYR A 189 -22.48 21.69 -13.09
CA TYR A 189 -23.07 21.25 -14.35
C TYR A 189 -23.46 19.76 -14.28
N LEU A 190 -22.54 18.88 -13.86
CA LEU A 190 -22.77 17.44 -13.81
C LEU A 190 -23.95 17.04 -12.91
N ARG A 191 -24.12 17.70 -11.75
CA ARG A 191 -25.24 17.39 -10.83
C ARG A 191 -26.63 17.60 -11.42
N LYS A 192 -26.74 18.33 -12.54
CA LYS A 192 -28.01 18.56 -13.26
C LYS A 192 -28.31 17.48 -14.31
N LEU A 193 -27.32 16.66 -14.64
CA LEU A 193 -27.44 15.62 -15.66
C LEU A 193 -27.94 14.32 -15.02
N LYS A 194 -28.74 13.56 -15.78
CA LYS A 194 -29.18 12.19 -15.43
C LYS A 194 -28.64 11.23 -16.49
N GLY A 195 -28.15 10.06 -16.10
CA GLY A 195 -27.58 9.05 -17.01
C GLY A 195 -26.14 8.68 -16.68
N GLU A 196 -25.43 8.09 -17.64
CA GLU A 196 -24.03 7.64 -17.48
C GLU A 196 -23.04 8.81 -17.59
N ILE A 197 -22.77 9.47 -16.47
CA ILE A 197 -21.84 10.62 -16.37
C ILE A 197 -20.52 10.28 -15.64
N THR A 198 -20.21 8.98 -15.49
CA THR A 198 -19.07 8.48 -14.71
C THR A 198 -17.73 9.01 -15.21
N PHE A 199 -17.53 9.10 -16.53
CA PHE A 199 -16.29 9.62 -17.11
C PHE A 199 -16.12 11.13 -16.87
N GLY A 200 -17.16 11.94 -17.07
CA GLY A 200 -17.11 13.37 -16.75
C GLY A 200 -16.86 13.64 -15.27
N LEU A 201 -17.44 12.82 -14.38
CA LEU A 201 -17.15 12.85 -12.94
C LEU A 201 -15.68 12.50 -12.66
N ALA A 202 -15.14 11.46 -13.30
CA ALA A 202 -13.74 11.06 -13.15
C ALA A 202 -12.77 12.17 -13.59
N VAL A 203 -13.01 12.79 -14.75
CA VAL A 203 -12.18 13.90 -15.23
C VAL A 203 -12.23 15.07 -14.24
N ASN A 204 -13.44 15.49 -13.83
CA ASN A 204 -13.59 16.58 -12.85
C ASN A 204 -12.89 16.29 -11.51
N THR A 205 -12.88 15.04 -11.04
CA THR A 205 -12.16 14.65 -9.83
C THR A 205 -10.64 14.62 -10.00
N LEU A 206 -10.16 14.25 -11.19
CA LEU A 206 -8.75 14.12 -11.48
C LEU A 206 -8.13 15.47 -11.87
N THR A 207 -8.91 16.43 -12.36
CA THR A 207 -8.39 17.74 -12.78
C THR A 207 -7.59 18.47 -11.68
N PRO A 208 -8.09 18.67 -10.45
CA PRO A 208 -7.33 19.35 -9.41
C PRO A 208 -6.04 18.61 -9.05
N LEU A 209 -6.10 17.27 -9.00
CA LEU A 209 -4.94 16.42 -8.73
C LEU A 209 -3.92 16.50 -9.87
N ALA A 210 -4.38 16.48 -11.12
CA ALA A 210 -3.52 16.61 -12.30
C ALA A 210 -2.80 17.95 -12.30
N VAL A 211 -3.50 19.05 -11.98
CA VAL A 211 -2.89 20.39 -11.87
C VAL A 211 -1.73 20.38 -10.88
N VAL A 212 -1.91 19.79 -9.70
CA VAL A 212 -0.85 19.69 -8.70
C VAL A 212 0.31 18.81 -9.18
N MET A 213 0.00 17.66 -9.80
CA MET A 213 0.97 16.71 -10.34
C MET A 213 1.73 17.22 -11.55
N ILE A 214 1.22 18.24 -12.23
CA ILE A 214 1.88 18.91 -13.38
C ILE A 214 2.63 20.13 -12.89
N GLY A 215 2.05 20.84 -11.91
CA GLY A 215 2.59 22.07 -11.35
C GLY A 215 3.95 21.89 -10.68
N PHE A 216 4.40 20.67 -10.36
CA PHE A 216 5.64 20.48 -9.62
C PHE A 216 6.86 21.14 -10.27
N GLY A 217 6.99 21.14 -11.61
CA GLY A 217 8.06 21.91 -12.27
C GLY A 217 7.78 23.41 -12.24
N PRO A 218 6.75 23.89 -12.98
CA PRO A 218 6.51 25.32 -13.12
C PRO A 218 6.26 26.07 -11.81
N TRP A 219 5.54 25.49 -10.85
CA TRP A 219 5.26 26.14 -9.56
C TRP A 219 6.49 26.21 -8.66
N LEU A 220 7.37 25.19 -8.71
CA LEU A 220 8.66 25.30 -8.02
C LEU A 220 9.52 26.39 -8.65
N ASP A 221 9.55 26.50 -9.98
CA ASP A 221 10.24 27.60 -10.66
C ASP A 221 9.70 28.97 -10.22
N TRP A 222 8.38 29.11 -10.10
CA TRP A 222 7.75 30.37 -9.66
C TRP A 222 8.09 30.71 -8.21
N SER A 223 8.23 29.71 -7.35
CA SER A 223 8.64 29.87 -5.95
C SER A 223 10.15 29.84 -5.73
N ASN A 224 10.96 30.03 -6.78
CA ASN A 224 12.43 30.03 -6.72
C ASN A 224 13.00 28.73 -6.16
N GLN A 225 12.40 27.60 -6.54
CA GLN A 225 12.75 26.27 -6.07
C GLN A 225 12.61 26.10 -4.55
N VAL A 226 11.69 26.83 -3.90
CA VAL A 226 11.44 26.73 -2.45
C VAL A 226 9.99 26.35 -2.19
N VAL A 227 9.74 25.49 -1.19
CA VAL A 227 8.38 25.15 -0.77
C VAL A 227 7.78 26.32 0.03
N SER A 228 7.21 27.29 -0.68
CA SER A 228 6.60 28.47 -0.10
C SER A 228 5.18 28.21 0.43
N TYR A 229 4.62 29.16 1.19
CA TYR A 229 3.24 29.05 1.70
C TYR A 229 2.20 28.99 0.58
N GLU A 230 2.46 29.71 -0.52
CA GLU A 230 1.62 29.75 -1.72
C GLU A 230 1.50 28.37 -2.34
N LEU A 231 2.65 27.70 -2.52
CA LEU A 231 2.75 26.36 -3.07
C LEU A 231 2.13 25.32 -2.13
N GLY A 232 2.49 25.34 -0.84
CA GLY A 232 2.00 24.38 0.16
C GLY A 232 0.48 24.42 0.33
N VAL A 233 -0.12 25.61 0.46
CA VAL A 233 -1.58 25.77 0.58
C VAL A 233 -2.29 25.30 -0.69
N SER A 234 -1.70 25.56 -1.86
CA SER A 234 -2.28 25.16 -3.15
C SER A 234 -2.29 23.64 -3.34
N ILE A 235 -1.19 22.97 -3.01
CA ILE A 235 -1.09 21.50 -3.00
C ILE A 235 -2.17 20.89 -2.10
N ILE A 236 -2.21 21.32 -0.82
CA ILE A 236 -3.15 20.77 0.15
C ILE A 236 -4.59 21.02 -0.31
N SER A 237 -4.90 22.23 -0.76
CA SER A 237 -6.27 22.62 -1.15
C SER A 237 -6.77 21.85 -2.36
N LEU A 238 -5.96 21.69 -3.41
CA LEU A 238 -6.36 20.97 -4.62
C LEU A 238 -6.43 19.46 -4.40
N SER A 239 -5.50 18.88 -3.65
CA SER A 239 -5.58 17.46 -3.24
C SER A 239 -6.81 17.19 -2.38
N ALA A 240 -7.13 18.09 -1.44
CA ALA A 240 -8.34 18.01 -0.62
C ALA A 240 -9.61 18.10 -1.48
N LEU A 241 -9.65 19.04 -2.43
CA LEU A 241 -10.77 19.21 -3.33
C LEU A 241 -10.96 18.00 -4.26
N ALA A 242 -9.87 17.43 -4.79
CA ALA A 242 -9.90 16.20 -5.57
C ALA A 242 -10.51 15.03 -4.78
N MET A 243 -10.02 14.79 -3.56
CA MET A 243 -10.55 13.73 -2.68
C MET A 243 -12.01 13.95 -2.31
N TRP A 244 -12.40 15.19 -2.01
CA TRP A 244 -13.79 15.54 -1.69
C TRP A 244 -14.73 15.35 -2.89
N LEU A 245 -14.30 15.73 -4.10
CA LEU A 245 -15.05 15.44 -5.33
C LEU A 245 -15.15 13.93 -5.56
N ALA A 246 -14.06 13.19 -5.29
CA ALA A 246 -14.03 11.74 -5.49
C ALA A 246 -15.06 11.01 -4.63
N LEU A 247 -15.23 11.41 -3.36
CA LEU A 247 -16.30 10.89 -2.50
C LEU A 247 -17.71 11.08 -3.10
N ARG A 248 -17.93 12.19 -3.81
CA ARG A 248 -19.24 12.53 -4.40
C ARG A 248 -19.55 11.74 -5.66
N THR A 249 -18.56 11.09 -6.29
CA THR A 249 -18.78 10.21 -7.44
C THR A 249 -19.47 8.90 -7.06
N ASN A 250 -19.49 8.56 -5.77
CA ASN A 250 -19.93 7.25 -5.25
C ASN A 250 -19.20 6.05 -5.91
N ASN A 251 -18.06 6.31 -6.55
CA ASN A 251 -17.19 5.30 -7.11
C ASN A 251 -15.94 5.20 -6.24
N GLY A 252 -15.90 4.17 -5.40
CA GLY A 252 -14.77 3.97 -4.51
C GLY A 252 -13.43 3.87 -5.26
N ILE A 253 -13.41 3.39 -6.52
CA ILE A 253 -12.17 3.21 -7.28
C ILE A 253 -11.55 4.58 -7.58
N ILE A 254 -12.37 5.55 -7.96
CA ILE A 254 -11.92 6.93 -8.20
C ILE A 254 -11.36 7.53 -6.91
N PHE A 255 -12.06 7.35 -5.78
CA PHE A 255 -11.55 7.80 -4.48
C PHE A 255 -10.20 7.16 -4.14
N SER A 256 -10.06 5.85 -4.36
CA SER A 256 -8.85 5.10 -4.04
C SER A 256 -7.65 5.60 -4.83
N ILE A 257 -7.83 5.78 -6.15
CA ILE A 257 -6.81 6.35 -7.03
C ILE A 257 -6.44 7.75 -6.55
N VAL A 258 -7.42 8.64 -6.39
CA VAL A 258 -7.18 10.04 -6.01
C VAL A 258 -6.48 10.14 -4.65
N ALA A 259 -6.87 9.33 -3.67
CA ALA A 259 -6.26 9.32 -2.36
C ALA A 259 -4.79 8.87 -2.42
N VAL A 260 -4.49 7.77 -3.12
CA VAL A 260 -3.11 7.26 -3.27
C VAL A 260 -2.22 8.26 -3.99
N PHE A 261 -2.65 8.79 -5.13
CA PHE A 261 -1.88 9.79 -5.87
C PHE A 261 -1.72 11.10 -5.10
N SER A 262 -2.72 11.53 -4.32
CA SER A 262 -2.57 12.69 -3.43
C SER A 262 -1.48 12.46 -2.37
N GLY A 263 -1.31 11.23 -1.89
CA GLY A 263 -0.22 10.87 -0.98
C GLY A 263 1.17 10.86 -1.65
N LEU A 264 1.24 10.65 -2.96
CA LEU A 264 2.49 10.68 -3.74
C LEU A 264 2.94 12.10 -4.08
N VAL A 265 2.02 13.06 -4.14
CA VAL A 265 2.31 14.46 -4.50
C VAL A 265 3.46 15.07 -3.67
N PRO A 266 3.45 15.03 -2.32
CA PRO A 266 4.56 15.59 -1.52
C PRO A 266 5.92 15.00 -1.87
N ILE A 267 5.97 13.69 -2.14
CA ILE A 267 7.20 12.98 -2.52
C ILE A 267 7.72 13.49 -3.88
N LEU A 268 6.83 13.73 -4.85
CA LEU A 268 7.21 14.24 -6.16
C LEU A 268 7.78 15.66 -6.08
N TYR A 269 7.19 16.52 -5.24
CA TYR A 269 7.71 17.86 -5.01
C TYR A 269 9.05 17.84 -4.27
N GLU A 270 9.24 16.90 -3.33
CA GLU A 270 10.53 16.75 -2.64
C GLU A 270 11.64 16.34 -3.62
N PHE A 271 11.39 15.37 -4.51
CA PHE A 271 12.39 14.96 -5.51
C PHE A 271 12.70 16.02 -6.57
N ALA A 272 11.74 16.91 -6.85
CA ALA A 272 11.93 17.96 -7.84
C ALA A 272 12.55 19.23 -7.24
N HIS A 273 12.46 19.39 -5.92
CA HIS A 273 13.00 20.52 -5.20
C HIS A 273 14.53 20.42 -5.13
N SER A 274 15.23 21.48 -5.55
CA SER A 274 16.65 21.68 -5.28
C SER A 274 16.82 22.93 -4.40
N PRO A 275 17.08 22.78 -3.08
CA PRO A 275 17.28 23.91 -2.18
C PRO A 275 18.66 24.53 -2.40
N GLU A 276 18.91 25.14 -3.55
CA GLU A 276 20.08 25.99 -3.72
C GLU A 276 19.90 27.28 -2.90
N GLY A 277 20.40 27.28 -1.67
CA GLY A 277 20.61 28.50 -0.87
C GLY A 277 19.80 28.67 0.42
N ILE A 278 18.92 27.72 0.79
CA ILE A 278 18.23 27.73 2.10
C ILE A 278 18.74 26.57 2.95
N VAL A 279 19.59 26.87 3.94
CA VAL A 279 20.01 25.92 4.97
C VAL A 279 18.77 25.48 5.77
N GLY A 280 18.50 24.18 5.86
CA GLY A 280 17.37 23.61 6.61
C GLY A 280 16.02 23.56 5.87
N GLY A 281 16.00 23.78 4.55
CA GLY A 281 14.78 23.69 3.72
C GLY A 281 14.39 22.26 3.26
N GLU A 282 15.33 21.33 3.30
CA GLU A 282 15.17 19.93 2.90
C GLU A 282 14.10 19.24 3.75
N GLY A 283 13.17 18.50 3.14
CA GLY A 283 12.02 17.87 3.80
C GLY A 283 10.76 18.73 3.88
N GLY A 284 10.81 19.97 3.39
CA GLY A 284 9.68 20.88 3.43
C GLY A 284 8.51 20.53 2.51
N ALA A 285 8.74 19.85 1.39
CA ALA A 285 7.63 19.39 0.55
C ALA A 285 7.01 18.15 1.17
N LEU A 286 7.84 17.23 1.66
CA LEU A 286 7.40 15.98 2.27
C LEU A 286 6.61 16.20 3.56
N SER A 287 6.92 17.25 4.34
CA SER A 287 6.15 17.62 5.53
C SER A 287 4.67 17.93 5.24
N LEU A 288 4.34 18.41 4.03
CA LEU A 288 2.96 18.66 3.58
C LEU A 288 2.12 17.38 3.58
N MET A 289 2.76 16.22 3.47
CA MET A 289 2.11 14.92 3.57
C MET A 289 1.32 14.77 4.87
N THR A 290 1.76 15.39 5.96
CA THR A 290 1.04 15.44 7.24
C THR A 290 -0.39 15.93 7.07
N PHE A 291 -0.60 17.03 6.35
CA PHE A 291 -1.93 17.58 6.11
C PHE A 291 -2.76 16.70 5.18
N ILE A 292 -2.12 16.12 4.16
CA ILE A 292 -2.79 15.20 3.23
C ILE A 292 -3.28 13.96 3.97
N ILE A 293 -2.46 13.38 4.86
CA ILE A 293 -2.81 12.22 5.69
C ILE A 293 -4.02 12.54 6.58
N LEU A 294 -4.05 13.72 7.22
CA LEU A 294 -5.20 14.14 8.04
C LEU A 294 -6.51 14.16 7.24
N ILE A 295 -6.45 14.70 6.02
CA ILE A 295 -7.61 14.78 5.12
C ILE A 295 -8.00 13.37 4.65
N GLN A 296 -7.04 12.56 4.21
CA GLN A 296 -7.30 11.18 3.79
C GLN A 296 -7.94 10.37 4.91
N GLY A 297 -7.42 10.45 6.14
CA GLY A 297 -7.94 9.73 7.30
C GLY A 297 -9.37 10.14 7.66
N ALA A 298 -9.65 11.44 7.66
CA ALA A 298 -10.99 11.97 7.90
C ALA A 298 -12.00 11.50 6.84
N LEU A 299 -11.63 11.53 5.56
CA LEU A 299 -12.49 11.13 4.45
C LEU A 299 -12.66 9.61 4.34
N ALA A 300 -11.63 8.84 4.69
CA ALA A 300 -11.67 7.37 4.65
C ALA A 300 -12.62 6.76 5.70
N ALA A 301 -13.02 7.53 6.71
CA ALA A 301 -14.04 7.15 7.68
C ALA A 301 -15.50 7.33 7.18
N ASP A 302 -15.70 7.96 6.01
CA ASP A 302 -17.04 8.22 5.45
C ASP A 302 -17.74 6.90 5.05
N ASP A 303 -19.05 6.84 5.33
CA ASP A 303 -19.86 5.65 5.11
C ASP A 303 -20.28 5.42 3.66
N ARG A 304 -20.14 6.44 2.80
CA ARG A 304 -20.39 6.34 1.35
C ARG A 304 -19.41 5.43 0.62
N LEU A 305 -18.22 5.24 1.17
CA LEU A 305 -17.20 4.39 0.56
C LEU A 305 -17.49 2.91 0.79
N ARG A 306 -17.27 2.09 -0.24
CA ARG A 306 -17.35 0.62 -0.13
C ARG A 306 -16.22 0.12 0.77
N GLN A 307 -16.59 -0.62 1.82
CA GLN A 307 -15.63 -1.13 2.80
C GLN A 307 -14.57 -2.02 2.16
N ASP A 308 -14.96 -2.97 1.30
CA ASP A 308 -14.03 -3.94 0.69
C ASP A 308 -12.92 -3.26 -0.11
N LEU A 309 -13.27 -2.22 -0.85
CA LEU A 309 -12.30 -1.48 -1.64
C LEU A 309 -11.36 -0.66 -0.75
N MET A 310 -11.88 -0.05 0.32
CA MET A 310 -11.06 0.67 1.29
C MET A 310 -10.05 -0.25 1.99
N GLN A 311 -10.38 -1.53 2.17
CA GLN A 311 -9.43 -2.48 2.73
C GLN A 311 -8.21 -2.64 1.83
N TRP A 312 -8.40 -2.84 0.53
CA TRP A 312 -7.29 -2.94 -0.43
C TRP A 312 -6.53 -1.62 -0.60
N THR A 313 -7.26 -0.51 -0.66
CA THR A 313 -6.68 0.84 -0.79
C THR A 313 -5.76 1.17 0.36
N SER A 314 -6.09 0.70 1.57
CA SER A 314 -5.26 0.95 2.74
C SER A 314 -3.86 0.38 2.68
N ILE A 315 -3.62 -0.69 1.90
CA ILE A 315 -2.27 -1.21 1.65
C ILE A 315 -1.41 -0.13 0.98
N PHE A 316 -1.96 0.49 -0.07
CA PHE A 316 -1.26 1.53 -0.82
C PHE A 316 -1.08 2.80 0.01
N LEU A 317 -2.12 3.24 0.74
CA LEU A 317 -2.02 4.42 1.60
C LEU A 317 -0.95 4.26 2.67
N VAL A 318 -0.92 3.13 3.36
CA VAL A 318 0.14 2.78 4.31
C VAL A 318 1.50 2.74 3.63
N GLY A 319 1.60 2.02 2.49
CA GLY A 319 2.85 1.82 1.78
C GLY A 319 3.51 3.13 1.35
N VAL A 320 2.72 4.10 0.88
CA VAL A 320 3.22 5.43 0.50
C VAL A 320 3.78 6.17 1.72
N VAL A 321 3.13 6.08 2.89
CA VAL A 321 3.66 6.71 4.11
C VAL A 321 4.91 6.00 4.64
N ILE A 322 4.94 4.66 4.62
CA ILE A 322 6.13 3.90 5.01
C ILE A 322 7.31 4.26 4.11
N TYR A 323 7.07 4.38 2.80
CA TYR A 323 8.08 4.83 1.86
C TYR A 323 8.56 6.25 2.16
N ALA A 324 7.65 7.18 2.50
CA ALA A 324 8.02 8.52 2.94
C ALA A 324 8.86 8.50 4.22
N ILE A 325 8.50 7.71 5.24
CA ILE A 325 9.28 7.56 6.49
C ILE A 325 10.70 7.04 6.19
N TRP A 326 10.82 6.06 5.30
CA TRP A 326 12.11 5.55 4.85
C TRP A 326 12.93 6.63 4.12
N LEU A 327 12.30 7.38 3.21
CA LEU A 327 12.95 8.47 2.48
C LEU A 327 13.51 9.54 3.41
N VAL A 328 12.73 9.96 4.43
CA VAL A 328 13.18 10.92 5.44
C VAL A 328 14.45 10.47 6.13
N GLY A 329 14.54 9.19 6.52
CA GLY A 329 15.73 8.67 7.18
C GLY A 329 16.91 8.43 6.23
N TYR A 330 16.64 8.23 4.94
CA TYR A 330 17.68 7.98 3.94
C TYR A 330 18.35 9.27 3.46
N GLU A 331 17.59 10.35 3.30
CA GLU A 331 18.10 11.66 2.85
C GLU A 331 18.24 12.69 3.99
N ASP A 332 18.03 12.26 5.25
CA ASP A 332 18.12 13.12 6.45
C ASP A 332 17.26 14.39 6.37
N LEU A 333 16.00 14.20 5.96
CA LEU A 333 15.08 15.31 5.66
C LEU A 333 14.58 15.99 6.93
N ASN A 334 14.63 17.32 6.94
CA ASN A 334 14.23 18.12 8.09
C ASN A 334 12.72 18.25 8.22
N LEU A 335 12.28 18.43 9.46
CA LEU A 335 10.91 18.79 9.74
C LEU A 335 10.68 20.28 9.44
N VAL A 336 9.82 20.57 8.47
CA VAL A 336 9.37 21.95 8.19
C VAL A 336 7.85 22.01 8.12
N LEU A 337 7.20 22.29 9.25
CA LEU A 337 5.73 22.30 9.39
C LEU A 337 5.26 23.68 9.86
N GLY A 338 5.35 24.66 8.96
CA GLY A 338 5.04 26.06 9.27
C GLY A 338 5.91 26.60 10.41
N PRO A 339 5.36 26.91 11.61
CA PRO A 339 6.14 27.37 12.76
C PRO A 339 6.96 26.25 13.45
N LEU A 340 6.61 24.98 13.24
CA LEU A 340 7.36 23.84 13.77
C LEU A 340 8.49 23.52 12.78
N ARG A 341 9.70 23.98 13.08
CA ARG A 341 10.92 23.67 12.31
C ARG A 341 11.92 22.97 13.22
N ALA A 342 12.76 22.12 12.64
CA ALA A 342 13.88 21.48 13.32
C ALA A 342 14.68 22.48 14.18
N ASP A 343 15.04 23.63 13.60
CA ASP A 343 15.77 24.73 14.27
C ASP A 343 15.09 25.27 15.55
N ASN A 344 13.76 25.16 15.66
CA ASN A 344 12.98 25.67 16.79
C ASN A 344 12.80 24.63 17.92
N LEU A 345 13.20 23.37 17.69
CA LEU A 345 13.00 22.26 18.62
C LEU A 345 14.17 22.06 19.61
N GLY A 346 15.35 22.61 19.32
CA GLY A 346 16.53 22.48 20.18
C GLY A 346 16.84 21.01 20.50
N ASP A 347 17.01 20.67 21.77
CA ASP A 347 17.32 19.30 22.22
C ASP A 347 16.25 18.23 21.87
N LEU A 348 15.06 18.63 21.41
CA LEU A 348 13.99 17.71 21.00
C LEU A 348 14.08 17.30 19.52
N GLU A 349 14.98 17.89 18.74
CA GLU A 349 15.12 17.62 17.30
C GLU A 349 15.40 16.14 17.00
N GLY A 350 16.31 15.50 17.75
CA GLY A 350 16.65 14.08 17.58
C GLY A 350 15.51 13.12 17.90
N VAL A 351 14.56 13.53 18.76
CA VAL A 351 13.43 12.70 19.18
C VAL A 351 12.18 12.99 18.35
N LEU A 352 11.94 14.25 17.97
CA LEU A 352 10.72 14.71 17.30
C LEU A 352 11.05 15.19 15.88
N ASN A 353 11.41 14.24 15.04
CA ASN A 353 11.73 14.46 13.62
C ASN A 353 10.50 14.26 12.71
N LEU A 354 10.71 14.44 11.41
CA LEU A 354 9.67 14.27 10.39
C LEU A 354 9.14 12.81 10.33
N GLN A 355 9.98 11.79 10.56
CA GLN A 355 9.54 10.39 10.61
C GLN A 355 8.47 10.19 11.70
N VAL A 356 8.73 10.71 12.90
CA VAL A 356 7.84 10.56 14.06
C VAL A 356 6.52 11.29 13.83
N ILE A 357 6.57 12.49 13.26
CA ILE A 357 5.35 13.25 12.95
C ILE A 357 4.50 12.54 11.90
N LEU A 358 5.09 12.04 10.81
CA LEU A 358 4.34 11.30 9.80
C LEU A 358 3.66 10.08 10.41
N TRP A 359 4.38 9.33 11.24
CA TRP A 359 3.86 8.13 11.91
C TRP A 359 2.73 8.43 12.89
N ILE A 360 2.90 9.44 13.77
CA ILE A 360 1.85 9.87 14.71
C ILE A 360 0.63 10.38 13.96
N THR A 361 0.84 11.11 12.86
CA THR A 361 -0.25 11.66 12.05
C THR A 361 -1.06 10.54 11.41
N VAL A 362 -0.41 9.49 10.89
CA VAL A 362 -1.11 8.31 10.38
C VAL A 362 -1.95 7.65 11.48
N LEU A 363 -1.36 7.45 12.66
CA LEU A 363 -2.07 6.87 13.80
C LEU A 363 -3.33 7.66 14.12
N ILE A 364 -3.22 8.99 14.31
CA ILE A 364 -4.34 9.86 14.69
C ILE A 364 -5.38 9.97 13.57
N ALA A 365 -4.94 10.26 12.35
CA ALA A 365 -5.83 10.51 11.21
C ALA A 365 -6.69 9.30 10.85
N TYR A 366 -6.09 8.10 10.86
CA TYR A 366 -6.76 6.89 10.43
C TYR A 366 -7.39 6.09 11.58
N PHE A 367 -7.22 6.52 12.84
CA PHE A 367 -7.84 5.88 14.00
C PHE A 367 -9.36 5.71 13.84
N PRO A 368 -10.14 6.75 13.46
CA PRO A 368 -11.59 6.61 13.32
C PRO A 368 -11.99 5.57 12.25
N ALA A 369 -11.27 5.54 11.13
CA ALA A 369 -11.55 4.60 10.05
C ALA A 369 -11.14 3.15 10.40
N THR A 370 -10.12 2.99 11.24
CA THR A 370 -9.69 1.70 11.80
C THR A 370 -10.76 1.14 12.75
N LEU A 371 -11.35 1.98 13.61
CA LEU A 371 -12.46 1.58 14.47
C LEU A 371 -13.69 1.14 13.66
N LYS A 372 -13.91 1.69 12.46
CA LYS A 372 -14.96 1.24 11.53
C LYS A 372 -14.59 -0.01 10.71
N ARG A 373 -13.46 -0.68 10.98
CA ARG A 373 -12.94 -1.85 10.23
C ARG A 373 -12.71 -1.59 8.74
N ARG A 374 -12.54 -0.35 8.31
CA ARG A 374 -12.39 0.01 6.89
C ARG A 374 -10.95 -0.15 6.40
N ILE A 375 -9.98 0.03 7.30
CA ILE A 375 -8.56 0.20 6.96
C ILE A 375 -7.71 -0.77 7.81
N PRO A 376 -7.75 -2.08 7.52
CA PRO A 376 -7.10 -3.10 8.33
C PRO A 376 -5.56 -3.09 8.26
N TYR A 377 -4.98 -2.54 7.19
CA TYR A 377 -3.53 -2.57 7.00
C TYR A 377 -2.80 -1.46 7.76
N MET A 378 -3.50 -0.43 8.26
CA MET A 378 -2.86 0.66 9.02
C MET A 378 -2.18 0.18 10.29
N PRO A 379 -2.84 -0.58 11.19
CA PRO A 379 -2.14 -1.06 12.38
C PRO A 379 -0.96 -1.99 12.07
N ILE A 380 -1.08 -2.80 11.01
CA ILE A 380 -0.01 -3.70 10.55
C ILE A 380 1.20 -2.87 10.07
N GLY A 381 0.95 -1.85 9.26
CA GLY A 381 2.00 -0.97 8.74
C GLY A 381 2.65 -0.08 9.80
N LEU A 382 1.86 0.46 10.73
CA LEU A 382 2.39 1.26 11.84
C LEU A 382 3.28 0.42 12.77
N ALA A 383 2.87 -0.82 13.07
CA ALA A 383 3.69 -1.76 13.81
C ALA A 383 4.94 -2.18 13.04
N GLY A 384 4.79 -2.45 11.74
CA GLY A 384 5.89 -2.90 10.88
C GLY A 384 6.89 -1.81 10.52
N SER A 385 6.53 -0.52 10.60
CA SER A 385 7.44 0.58 10.24
C SER A 385 8.39 1.01 11.35
N LEU A 386 8.26 0.47 12.57
CA LEU A 386 9.08 0.88 13.72
C LEU A 386 10.59 0.66 13.51
N PHE A 387 10.99 -0.27 12.65
CA PHE A 387 12.42 -0.50 12.37
C PHE A 387 13.07 0.58 11.50
N LEU A 388 12.28 1.44 10.85
CA LEU A 388 12.78 2.50 9.96
C LEU A 388 13.28 3.73 10.71
N PHE A 389 13.02 3.81 12.02
CA PHE A 389 13.41 4.95 12.84
C PHE A 389 14.88 4.85 13.25
N THR A 390 15.51 6.01 13.38
CA THR A 390 16.80 6.13 14.06
C THR A 390 16.65 5.82 15.56
N PRO A 391 17.71 5.35 16.26
CA PRO A 391 17.63 5.02 17.68
C PRO A 391 17.00 6.12 18.54
N GLU A 392 17.42 7.37 18.36
CA GLU A 392 16.91 8.55 19.09
C GLU A 392 15.42 8.81 18.84
N SER A 393 14.98 8.78 17.58
CA SER A 393 13.61 9.08 17.18
C SER A 393 12.63 7.93 17.45
N SER A 394 13.13 6.71 17.61
CA SER A 394 12.31 5.50 17.77
C SER A 394 11.58 5.40 19.13
N VAL A 395 12.02 6.16 20.14
CA VAL A 395 11.50 6.07 21.51
C VAL A 395 10.00 6.34 21.59
N ILE A 396 9.54 7.45 20.98
CA ILE A 396 8.12 7.83 21.00
C ILE A 396 7.25 6.81 20.24
N PRO A 397 7.56 6.44 18.99
CA PRO A 397 6.83 5.39 18.27
C PRO A 397 6.73 4.07 19.03
N TRP A 398 7.80 3.60 19.66
CA TRP A 398 7.79 2.36 20.44
C TRP A 398 6.88 2.45 21.67
N ILE A 399 6.98 3.52 22.46
CA ILE A 399 6.11 3.71 23.63
C ILE A 399 4.64 3.70 23.20
N ILE A 400 4.30 4.45 22.15
CA ILE A 400 2.92 4.53 21.66
C ILE A 400 2.47 3.18 21.10
N ALA A 401 3.29 2.51 20.31
CA ALA A 401 2.95 1.20 19.72
C ALA A 401 2.71 0.14 20.79
N THR A 402 3.57 0.06 21.81
CA THR A 402 3.43 -0.87 22.93
C THR A 402 2.20 -0.56 23.79
N LEU A 403 1.78 0.70 23.89
CA LEU A 403 0.51 1.08 24.56
C LEU A 403 -0.73 0.79 23.70
N MET A 404 -0.64 0.96 22.38
CA MET A 404 -1.76 0.77 21.45
C MET A 404 -1.99 -0.70 21.08
N LEU A 405 -0.96 -1.55 21.13
CA LEU A 405 -1.09 -2.97 20.81
C LEU A 405 -2.06 -3.71 21.75
N PRO A 406 -2.03 -3.54 23.09
CA PRO A 406 -3.06 -4.07 23.98
C PRO A 406 -4.46 -3.57 23.64
N TYR A 407 -4.58 -2.28 23.26
CA TYR A 407 -5.87 -1.74 22.84
C TYR A 407 -6.42 -2.49 21.62
N LEU A 408 -5.57 -2.71 20.61
CA LEU A 408 -5.95 -3.37 19.37
C LEU A 408 -6.30 -4.85 19.57
N VAL A 409 -5.50 -5.58 20.35
CA VAL A 409 -5.62 -7.05 20.45
C VAL A 409 -6.59 -7.48 21.56
N ILE A 410 -6.60 -6.78 22.68
CA ILE A 410 -7.28 -7.22 23.91
C ILE A 410 -8.57 -6.42 24.14
N ILE A 411 -8.50 -5.09 24.08
CA ILE A 411 -9.59 -4.20 24.50
C ILE A 411 -10.63 -4.03 23.39
N SER A 412 -10.17 -3.87 22.16
CA SER A 412 -11.04 -3.63 21.00
C SER A 412 -11.86 -4.87 20.66
N LYS A 413 -13.18 -4.77 20.84
CA LYS A 413 -14.15 -5.77 20.36
C LYS A 413 -14.31 -5.76 18.84
N VAL A 414 -13.75 -4.76 18.18
CA VAL A 414 -13.97 -4.47 16.77
C VAL A 414 -12.81 -4.97 15.91
N THR A 415 -11.66 -5.33 16.46
CA THR A 415 -10.53 -5.80 15.64
C THR A 415 -10.82 -7.19 15.03
N ARG A 416 -10.45 -7.38 13.75
CA ARG A 416 -10.51 -8.70 13.09
C ARG A 416 -9.32 -9.54 13.51
N ARG A 417 -9.51 -10.85 13.73
CA ARG A 417 -8.45 -11.76 14.21
C ARG A 417 -7.20 -11.71 13.32
N TRP A 418 -7.35 -11.81 12.00
CA TRP A 418 -6.20 -11.75 11.09
C TRP A 418 -5.43 -10.41 11.18
N VAL A 419 -6.11 -9.29 11.46
CA VAL A 419 -5.46 -7.98 11.61
C VAL A 419 -4.63 -7.95 12.89
N ALA A 420 -5.17 -8.47 13.99
CA ALA A 420 -4.43 -8.63 15.24
C ALA A 420 -3.21 -9.55 15.04
N ASP A 421 -3.41 -10.70 14.38
CA ASP A 421 -2.35 -11.67 14.10
C ASP A 421 -1.19 -11.04 13.31
N TRP A 422 -1.49 -10.32 12.22
CA TRP A 422 -0.47 -9.67 11.41
C TRP A 422 0.15 -8.44 12.08
N SER A 423 -0.57 -7.72 12.95
CA SER A 423 0.01 -6.59 13.69
C SER A 423 1.03 -7.06 14.73
N VAL A 424 0.78 -8.19 15.38
CA VAL A 424 1.71 -8.81 16.35
C VAL A 424 2.92 -9.42 15.63
N ILE A 425 2.72 -10.02 14.46
CA ILE A 425 3.85 -10.46 13.62
C ILE A 425 4.68 -9.25 13.17
N ALA A 426 4.03 -8.17 12.73
CA ALA A 426 4.71 -6.98 12.25
C ALA A 426 5.52 -6.27 13.34
N ILE A 427 4.99 -6.12 14.56
CA ILE A 427 5.74 -5.51 15.67
C ILE A 427 6.95 -6.35 16.09
N SER A 428 6.80 -7.68 16.10
CA SER A 428 7.91 -8.59 16.40
C SER A 428 8.98 -8.58 15.30
N GLY A 429 8.55 -8.56 14.03
CA GLY A 429 9.46 -8.42 12.89
C GLY A 429 10.20 -7.08 12.90
N ALA A 430 9.50 -5.98 13.22
CA ALA A 430 10.12 -4.67 13.36
C ALA A 430 11.15 -4.65 14.50
N PHE A 431 10.82 -5.23 15.66
CA PHE A 431 11.77 -5.37 16.78
C PHE A 431 13.02 -6.16 16.36
N LEU A 432 12.84 -7.30 15.67
CA LEU A 432 13.96 -8.10 15.17
C LEU A 432 14.85 -7.29 14.23
N ILE A 433 14.28 -6.70 13.19
CA ILE A 433 15.06 -5.98 12.16
C ILE A 433 15.79 -4.79 12.80
N GLN A 434 15.10 -4.03 13.65
CA GLN A 434 15.68 -2.88 14.32
C GLN A 434 16.84 -3.27 15.23
N SER A 435 16.73 -4.37 15.98
CA SER A 435 17.80 -4.84 16.87
C SER A 435 19.14 -5.10 16.15
N TYR A 436 19.11 -5.41 14.85
CA TYR A 436 20.32 -5.59 14.04
C TYR A 436 20.75 -4.33 13.29
N GLN A 437 19.81 -3.59 12.71
CA GLN A 437 20.11 -2.44 11.85
C GLN A 437 20.39 -1.17 12.66
N ASN A 438 19.48 -0.82 13.58
CA ASN A 438 19.47 0.43 14.34
C ASN A 438 19.14 0.13 15.82
N PRO A 439 20.06 -0.52 16.57
CA PRO A 439 19.77 -0.95 17.94
C PRO A 439 19.51 0.26 18.84
N ILE A 440 18.36 0.26 19.52
CA ILE A 440 17.95 1.33 20.44
C ILE A 440 18.83 1.32 21.70
N ALA A 441 19.37 0.15 22.04
CA ALA A 441 20.33 -0.01 23.12
C ALA A 441 21.63 0.78 22.91
N SER A 442 21.89 1.35 21.72
CA SER A 442 23.04 2.25 21.53
C SER A 442 22.88 3.59 22.27
N GLU A 443 21.64 4.08 22.40
CA GLU A 443 21.32 5.37 23.03
C GLU A 443 20.70 5.18 24.42
N TYR A 444 19.84 4.17 24.58
CA TYR A 444 19.08 3.94 25.80
C TYR A 444 19.27 2.52 26.32
N ASP A 445 20.16 2.37 27.29
CA ASP A 445 20.35 1.11 28.02
C ASP A 445 19.01 0.60 28.58
N PHE A 446 18.80 -0.72 28.51
CA PHE A 446 17.59 -1.45 28.95
C PHE A 446 16.28 -1.20 28.19
N PHE A 447 16.20 -0.24 27.28
CA PHE A 447 14.93 0.08 26.60
C PHE A 447 14.46 -1.05 25.68
N GLU A 448 15.37 -1.70 24.95
CA GLU A 448 15.05 -2.87 24.12
C GLU A 448 14.49 -4.04 24.93
N GLU A 449 15.03 -4.26 26.13
CA GLU A 449 14.61 -5.36 27.01
C GLU A 449 13.22 -5.08 27.61
N LEU A 450 12.92 -3.81 27.91
CA LEU A 450 11.60 -3.37 28.33
C LEU A 450 10.57 -3.57 27.22
N ILE A 451 10.90 -3.19 25.98
CA ILE A 451 10.05 -3.43 24.80
C ILE A 451 9.80 -4.93 24.63
N LEU A 452 10.84 -5.75 24.66
CA LEU A 452 10.75 -7.21 24.54
C LEU A 452 9.80 -7.80 25.59
N LEU A 453 9.99 -7.42 26.86
CA LEU A 453 9.16 -7.90 27.96
C LEU A 453 7.70 -7.45 27.77
N ALA A 454 7.47 -6.20 27.37
CA ALA A 454 6.14 -5.67 27.14
C ALA A 454 5.42 -6.43 26.02
N ILE A 455 6.07 -6.68 24.88
CA ILE A 455 5.48 -7.46 23.78
C ILE A 455 5.19 -8.89 24.23
N LEU A 456 6.11 -9.53 24.96
CA LEU A 456 5.92 -10.90 25.47
C LEU A 456 4.71 -10.99 26.42
N VAL A 457 4.54 -10.03 27.32
CA VAL A 457 3.35 -9.94 28.19
C VAL A 457 2.07 -9.80 27.36
N ILE A 458 2.09 -8.99 26.30
CA ILE A 458 0.94 -8.81 25.42
C ILE A 458 0.60 -10.10 24.67
N VAL A 459 1.60 -10.78 24.11
CA VAL A 459 1.44 -12.06 23.40
C VAL A 459 0.86 -13.12 24.36
N GLU A 460 1.41 -13.22 25.57
CA GLU A 460 0.95 -14.16 26.59
C GLU A 460 -0.51 -13.92 27.01
N TYR A 461 -0.86 -12.66 27.28
CA TYR A 461 -2.23 -12.31 27.64
C TYR A 461 -3.21 -12.52 26.48
N SER A 462 -2.75 -12.30 25.24
CA SER A 462 -3.56 -12.50 24.04
C SER A 462 -3.80 -13.97 23.74
N ARG A 463 -2.82 -14.84 24.02
CA ARG A 463 -2.97 -16.30 23.98
C ARG A 463 -4.03 -16.79 24.96
N ARG A 464 -3.96 -16.36 26.23
CA ARG A 464 -4.90 -16.78 27.29
C ARG A 464 -6.36 -16.44 26.97
N ASN A 465 -6.58 -15.40 26.17
CA ASN A 465 -7.91 -14.95 25.77
C ASN A 465 -8.31 -15.41 24.35
N GLU A 466 -7.54 -16.32 23.73
CA GLU A 466 -7.75 -16.84 22.37
C GLU A 466 -7.91 -15.73 21.31
N ARG A 467 -7.28 -14.57 21.53
CA ARG A 467 -7.38 -13.41 20.62
C ARG A 467 -6.49 -13.53 19.39
N LEU A 468 -5.41 -14.29 19.49
CA LEU A 468 -4.45 -14.54 18.42
C LEU A 468 -4.50 -16.00 17.95
N SER A 469 -4.02 -16.27 16.76
CA SER A 469 -3.74 -17.64 16.29
C SER A 469 -2.41 -18.17 16.83
N ASP A 470 -2.32 -19.48 17.03
CA ASP A 470 -1.09 -20.15 17.48
C ASP A 470 0.07 -19.91 16.50
N PHE A 471 -0.25 -19.84 15.19
CA PHE A 471 0.72 -19.48 14.17
C PHE A 471 1.30 -18.06 14.38
N SER A 472 0.46 -17.04 14.62
CA SER A 472 0.92 -15.68 14.88
C SER A 472 1.78 -15.61 16.14
N ILE A 473 1.37 -16.32 17.21
CA ILE A 473 2.13 -16.41 18.46
C ILE A 473 3.52 -17.02 18.19
N ASN A 474 3.60 -18.14 17.48
CA ASN A 474 4.87 -18.83 17.24
C ASN A 474 5.82 -18.00 16.37
N VAL A 475 5.31 -17.32 15.33
CA VAL A 475 6.12 -16.41 14.50
C VAL A 475 6.58 -15.20 15.30
N ALA A 476 5.70 -14.58 16.09
CA ALA A 476 6.04 -13.42 16.90
C ALA A 476 7.08 -13.76 17.98
N ILE A 477 6.95 -14.90 18.65
CA ILE A 477 7.92 -15.43 19.61
C ILE A 477 9.27 -15.66 18.93
N SER A 478 9.28 -16.27 17.75
CA SER A 478 10.51 -16.51 16.98
C SER A 478 11.22 -15.20 16.63
N GLY A 479 10.49 -14.19 16.17
CA GLY A 479 11.05 -12.88 15.85
C GLY A 479 11.65 -12.17 17.08
N LEU A 480 10.98 -12.22 18.23
CA LEU A 480 11.50 -11.60 19.45
C LEU A 480 12.79 -12.29 19.93
N PHE A 481 12.88 -13.62 19.78
CA PHE A 481 14.00 -14.41 20.32
C PHE A 481 15.20 -14.52 19.39
N LEU A 482 15.02 -14.32 18.09
CA LEU A 482 16.11 -14.16 17.14
C LEU A 482 16.70 -12.73 17.12
N SER A 483 16.17 -11.81 17.93
CA SER A 483 16.69 -10.45 18.06
C SER A 483 18.10 -10.42 18.66
N LYS A 484 18.85 -9.36 18.35
CA LYS A 484 20.22 -9.16 18.84
C LYS A 484 20.27 -9.10 20.36
N ALA A 485 19.27 -8.51 21.01
CA ALA A 485 19.16 -8.40 22.46
C ALA A 485 19.18 -9.78 23.16
N VAL A 486 18.54 -10.79 22.56
CA VAL A 486 18.50 -12.15 23.14
C VAL A 486 19.75 -12.95 22.75
N LEU A 487 20.11 -12.94 21.46
CA LEU A 487 21.22 -13.75 20.93
C LEU A 487 22.61 -13.23 21.28
N PHE A 488 22.79 -11.93 21.51
CA PHE A 488 24.10 -11.32 21.75
C PHE A 488 24.13 -10.40 22.98
N GLY A 489 23.04 -10.33 23.76
CA GLY A 489 22.98 -9.51 24.97
C GLY A 489 23.95 -9.95 26.06
N THR A 490 24.08 -9.18 27.14
CA THR A 490 25.04 -9.50 28.22
C THR A 490 24.45 -10.35 29.35
N SER A 491 23.13 -10.42 29.46
CA SER A 491 22.45 -11.15 30.53
C SER A 491 22.37 -12.66 30.27
N TRP A 492 22.84 -13.47 31.22
CA TRP A 492 22.69 -14.93 31.20
C TRP A 492 21.25 -15.39 31.51
N LEU A 493 20.45 -14.58 32.23
CA LEU A 493 19.09 -14.95 32.63
C LEU A 493 18.09 -14.87 31.47
N ILE A 494 18.29 -13.94 30.53
CA ILE A 494 17.35 -13.71 29.42
C ILE A 494 17.23 -14.95 28.52
N PRO A 495 18.32 -15.56 28.01
CA PRO A 495 18.24 -16.78 27.21
C PRO A 495 17.50 -17.94 27.90
N TRP A 496 17.74 -18.15 29.20
CA TRP A 496 17.05 -19.19 29.96
C TRP A 496 15.56 -18.91 30.15
N ALA A 497 15.21 -17.68 30.52
CA ALA A 497 13.81 -17.27 30.64
C ALA A 497 13.06 -17.45 29.31
N VAL A 498 13.74 -17.16 28.20
CA VAL A 498 13.25 -17.37 26.83
C VAL A 498 13.00 -18.86 26.56
N VAL A 499 13.99 -19.75 26.79
CA VAL A 499 13.82 -21.20 26.57
C VAL A 499 12.64 -21.74 27.38
N PHE A 500 12.56 -21.41 28.67
CA PHE A 500 11.44 -21.86 29.50
C PHE A 500 10.09 -21.32 29.00
N TYR A 501 10.03 -20.05 28.59
CA TYR A 501 8.81 -19.46 28.06
C TYR A 501 8.33 -20.15 26.77
N ILE A 502 9.24 -20.44 25.84
CA ILE A 502 8.90 -21.13 24.59
C ILE A 502 8.40 -22.54 24.91
N LEU A 503 9.10 -23.28 25.76
CA LEU A 503 8.75 -24.66 26.11
C LEU A 503 7.40 -24.75 26.82
N ILE A 504 7.15 -23.87 27.78
CA ILE A 504 5.83 -23.75 28.44
C ILE A 504 4.76 -23.42 27.40
N THR A 505 5.07 -22.57 26.42
CA THR A 505 4.12 -22.18 25.39
C THR A 505 3.78 -23.30 24.43
N ALA A 506 4.79 -24.02 23.95
CA ALA A 506 4.61 -25.22 23.14
C ALA A 506 3.82 -26.30 23.91
N TYR A 507 4.12 -26.49 25.19
CA TYR A 507 3.39 -27.44 26.05
C TYR A 507 1.90 -27.09 26.15
N LEU A 508 1.57 -25.81 26.37
CA LEU A 508 0.19 -25.36 26.49
C LEU A 508 -0.56 -25.45 25.16
N GLN A 509 0.07 -25.08 24.04
CA GLN A 509 -0.52 -25.25 22.70
C GLN A 509 -0.85 -26.71 22.40
N GLN A 510 0.07 -27.63 22.73
CA GLN A 510 -0.16 -29.06 22.55
C GLN A 510 -1.26 -29.58 23.47
N GLN A 511 -1.32 -29.10 24.72
CA GLN A 511 -2.41 -29.43 25.64
C GLN A 511 -3.77 -29.00 25.10
N ASP A 512 -3.85 -27.83 24.49
CA ASP A 512 -5.10 -27.29 23.95
C ASP A 512 -5.50 -27.98 22.64
N ALA A 513 -4.54 -28.40 21.81
CA ALA A 513 -4.79 -29.26 20.64
C ALA A 513 -5.38 -30.62 21.05
N VAL A 514 -4.83 -31.25 22.10
CA VAL A 514 -5.35 -32.52 22.63
C VAL A 514 -6.78 -32.36 23.18
N LYS A 515 -7.09 -31.23 23.82
CA LYS A 515 -8.46 -30.98 24.33
C LYS A 515 -9.47 -30.68 23.22
N SER A 516 -9.07 -29.97 22.17
CA SER A 516 -9.98 -29.59 21.08
C SER A 516 -10.26 -30.76 20.12
N GLY A 517 -9.27 -31.63 19.90
CA GLY A 517 -9.37 -32.70 18.91
C GLY A 517 -9.34 -32.21 17.45
N GLU A 518 -9.02 -30.93 17.21
CA GLU A 518 -8.97 -30.34 15.87
C GLU A 518 -7.60 -30.58 15.20
N GLU A 519 -7.59 -31.20 14.01
CA GLU A 519 -6.36 -31.49 13.26
C GLU A 519 -5.52 -30.25 12.96
N SER A 520 -6.17 -29.12 12.64
CA SER A 520 -5.49 -27.84 12.38
C SER A 520 -4.67 -27.34 13.57
N LYS A 521 -5.15 -27.59 14.81
CA LYS A 521 -4.45 -27.22 16.04
C LYS A 521 -3.28 -28.16 16.34
N PHE A 522 -3.38 -29.44 15.99
CA PHE A 522 -2.24 -30.36 16.09
C PHE A 522 -1.09 -29.95 15.17
N VAL A 523 -1.39 -29.49 13.97
CA VAL A 523 -0.38 -28.97 13.03
C VAL A 523 0.33 -27.74 13.61
N THR A 524 -0.42 -26.75 14.11
CA THR A 524 0.18 -25.53 14.66
C THR A 524 0.94 -25.77 15.95
N ALA A 525 0.46 -26.66 16.83
CA ALA A 525 1.14 -27.01 18.06
C ALA A 525 2.44 -27.81 17.81
N SER A 526 2.42 -28.77 16.88
CA SER A 526 3.62 -29.54 16.51
C SER A 526 4.68 -28.66 15.83
N LEU A 527 4.25 -27.69 15.00
CA LEU A 527 5.13 -26.63 14.49
C LEU A 527 5.71 -25.78 15.61
N GLY A 528 4.92 -25.44 16.64
CA GLY A 528 5.38 -24.72 17.83
C GLY A 528 6.49 -25.45 18.58
N ILE A 529 6.34 -26.77 18.78
CA ILE A 529 7.39 -27.61 19.41
C ILE A 529 8.65 -27.63 18.52
N THR A 530 8.49 -27.79 17.21
CA THR A 530 9.63 -27.80 16.27
C THR A 530 10.39 -26.47 16.33
N ILE A 531 9.68 -25.35 16.29
CA ILE A 531 10.26 -24.00 16.43
C ILE A 531 10.95 -23.85 17.78
N ALA A 532 10.36 -24.36 18.87
CA ALA A 532 10.96 -24.33 20.19
C ALA A 532 12.32 -25.03 20.23
N MET A 533 12.40 -26.22 19.64
CA MET A 533 13.64 -26.98 19.58
C MET A 533 14.69 -26.26 18.73
N ILE A 534 14.31 -25.75 17.55
CA ILE A 534 15.22 -24.99 16.69
C ILE A 534 15.77 -23.76 17.41
N LEU A 535 14.92 -22.96 18.06
CA LEU A 535 15.36 -21.77 18.79
C LEU A 535 16.28 -22.12 19.96
N THR A 536 16.01 -23.23 20.64
CA THR A 536 16.86 -23.70 21.74
C THR A 536 18.24 -24.14 21.24
N VAL A 537 18.29 -24.87 20.11
CA VAL A 537 19.55 -25.25 19.45
C VAL A 537 20.31 -24.00 19.00
N ILE A 538 19.63 -23.00 18.42
CA ILE A 538 20.26 -21.73 18.04
C ILE A 538 20.87 -21.03 19.25
N LEU A 539 20.13 -20.90 20.36
CA LEU A 539 20.66 -20.28 21.58
C LEU A 539 21.87 -21.04 22.12
N SER A 540 21.87 -22.37 22.04
CA SER A 540 23.02 -23.16 22.41
C SER A 540 24.22 -22.96 21.47
N ALA A 541 23.99 -22.85 20.17
CA ALA A 541 25.05 -22.69 19.17
C ALA A 541 25.77 -21.34 19.28
N PHE A 542 25.12 -20.33 19.88
CA PHE A 542 25.70 -19.03 20.20
C PHE A 542 26.27 -18.96 21.63
N ASP A 543 26.44 -20.10 22.32
CA ASP A 543 26.93 -20.19 23.70
C ASP A 543 26.12 -19.31 24.69
N ARG A 544 24.83 -19.13 24.42
CA ARG A 544 23.94 -18.28 25.23
C ARG A 544 23.30 -19.01 26.41
N LEU A 545 23.36 -20.34 26.40
CA LEU A 545 22.81 -21.20 27.45
C LEU A 545 23.88 -21.59 28.47
N GLU A 546 24.74 -20.65 28.86
CA GLU A 546 25.71 -20.87 29.92
C GLU A 546 25.10 -20.55 31.29
N LEU A 547 25.55 -21.28 32.31
CA LEU A 547 25.16 -21.06 33.69
C LEU A 547 26.44 -20.74 34.46
N PRO A 548 26.70 -19.46 34.80
CA PRO A 548 27.96 -19.05 35.45
C PRO A 548 28.29 -19.82 36.74
N MET A 549 27.27 -20.42 37.37
CA MET A 549 27.39 -21.22 38.59
C MET A 549 27.89 -22.66 38.34
N LEU A 550 27.97 -23.10 37.08
CA LEU A 550 28.31 -24.46 36.66
C LEU A 550 29.63 -24.53 35.87
N ASP A 551 30.27 -23.40 35.60
CA ASP A 551 31.54 -23.29 34.85
C ASP A 551 32.66 -24.12 35.50
N ASP A 552 32.68 -24.18 36.84
CA ASP A 552 33.65 -24.99 37.61
C ASP A 552 33.50 -26.50 37.35
N TYR A 553 32.32 -26.98 36.94
CA TYR A 553 32.04 -28.41 36.71
C TYR A 553 32.20 -28.84 35.25
N GLN A 554 32.19 -27.91 34.28
CA GLN A 554 32.38 -28.24 32.87
C GLN A 554 33.79 -28.79 32.59
N ASN A 555 34.80 -28.30 33.30
CA ASN A 555 36.19 -28.81 33.22
C ASN A 555 36.34 -30.26 33.74
N ILE A 556 35.42 -30.73 34.60
CA ILE A 556 35.42 -32.10 35.14
C ILE A 556 34.76 -33.08 34.18
N LEU A 557 33.86 -32.60 33.31
CA LEU A 557 33.04 -33.42 32.41
C LEU A 557 33.56 -33.43 30.96
N ASP A 558 34.84 -33.10 30.75
CA ASP A 558 35.55 -33.26 29.48
C ASP A 558 34.83 -32.58 28.28
N GLY A 559 34.30 -31.38 28.51
CA GLY A 559 33.59 -30.60 27.48
C GLY A 559 32.11 -30.96 27.29
N PHE A 560 31.53 -31.81 28.13
CA PHE A 560 30.08 -32.04 28.12
C PHE A 560 29.31 -30.82 28.64
N ASN A 561 28.48 -30.23 27.78
CA ASN A 561 27.73 -29.04 28.15
C ASN A 561 26.52 -29.38 29.05
N VAL A 562 26.69 -29.20 30.35
CA VAL A 562 25.68 -29.54 31.38
C VAL A 562 24.37 -28.78 31.19
N SER A 563 24.41 -27.55 30.67
CA SER A 563 23.21 -26.76 30.43
C SER A 563 22.30 -27.37 29.37
N LEU A 564 22.88 -27.81 28.26
CA LEU A 564 22.18 -28.53 27.19
C LEU A 564 21.52 -29.80 27.72
N ALA A 565 22.21 -30.55 28.58
CA ALA A 565 21.65 -31.76 29.18
C ALA A 565 20.43 -31.48 30.07
N ILE A 566 20.45 -30.37 30.83
CA ILE A 566 19.31 -29.93 31.64
C ILE A 566 18.12 -29.58 30.75
N VAL A 567 18.35 -28.86 29.65
CA VAL A 567 17.30 -28.48 28.70
C VAL A 567 16.73 -29.71 27.99
N ALA A 568 17.59 -30.60 27.49
CA ALA A 568 17.21 -31.86 26.85
C ALA A 568 16.32 -32.72 27.77
N LEU A 569 16.69 -32.83 29.05
CA LEU A 569 15.92 -33.58 30.04
C LEU A 569 14.59 -32.88 30.36
N ALA A 570 14.57 -31.56 30.47
CA ALA A 570 13.34 -30.79 30.69
C ALA A 570 12.35 -30.95 29.52
N VAL A 571 12.83 -30.83 28.28
CA VAL A 571 12.04 -31.05 27.06
C VAL A 571 11.44 -32.44 27.05
N TYR A 572 12.29 -33.46 27.27
CA TYR A 572 11.84 -34.85 27.28
C TYR A 572 10.74 -35.08 28.31
N LEU A 573 10.92 -34.62 29.55
CA LEU A 573 9.93 -34.78 30.62
C LEU A 573 8.62 -34.03 30.33
N MET A 574 8.69 -32.79 29.83
CA MET A 574 7.49 -32.00 29.53
C MET A 574 6.69 -32.59 28.36
N MET A 575 7.37 -33.04 27.31
CA MET A 575 6.72 -33.49 26.07
C MET A 575 6.40 -34.99 26.08
N PHE A 576 6.91 -35.77 27.05
CA PHE A 576 6.64 -37.21 27.15
C PHE A 576 5.14 -37.53 27.16
N LYS A 577 4.33 -36.68 27.81
CA LYS A 577 2.86 -36.80 27.86
C LYS A 577 2.20 -36.70 26.47
N PHE A 578 2.86 -36.06 25.51
CA PHE A 578 2.32 -35.75 24.18
C PHE A 578 2.96 -36.55 23.05
N ARG A 579 3.88 -37.48 23.36
CA ARG A 579 4.15 -38.64 22.49
C ARG A 579 2.78 -39.22 22.09
N ASP A 580 2.59 -39.86 20.95
CA ASP A 580 1.27 -40.34 20.48
C ASP A 580 0.36 -39.21 19.93
N SER A 581 0.39 -37.99 20.48
CA SER A 581 -0.41 -36.84 19.97
C SER A 581 0.36 -35.87 19.06
N GLU A 582 1.68 -35.79 19.19
CA GLU A 582 2.54 -34.93 18.37
C GLU A 582 2.65 -35.47 16.94
N LEU A 583 2.48 -34.58 15.97
CA LEU A 583 2.68 -34.88 14.55
C LEU A 583 4.16 -34.93 14.23
N ASP A 584 4.51 -35.87 13.36
CA ASP A 584 5.88 -36.08 12.92
C ASP A 584 6.35 -35.02 11.90
N LEU A 585 7.65 -34.72 11.85
CA LEU A 585 8.25 -33.83 10.86
C LEU A 585 7.98 -34.28 9.42
N GLY A 586 7.93 -35.60 9.17
CA GLY A 586 7.58 -36.13 7.85
C GLY A 586 6.14 -35.79 7.43
N TYR A 587 5.21 -35.84 8.39
CA TYR A 587 3.83 -35.44 8.15
C TYR A 587 3.74 -33.93 7.85
N LEU A 588 4.44 -33.09 8.62
CA LEU A 588 4.49 -31.63 8.40
C LEU A 588 5.11 -31.29 7.03
N PHE A 589 6.21 -31.93 6.66
CA PHE A 589 6.88 -31.71 5.37
C PHE A 589 5.96 -32.10 4.20
N ASN A 590 5.38 -33.30 4.23
CA ASN A 590 4.48 -33.77 3.18
C ASN A 590 3.21 -32.90 3.07
N LEU A 591 2.69 -32.38 4.18
CA LEU A 591 1.58 -31.43 4.19
C LEU A 591 1.94 -30.12 3.47
N THR A 592 3.15 -29.59 3.67
CA THR A 592 3.60 -28.38 2.96
C THR A 592 3.76 -28.61 1.46
N GLN A 593 4.30 -29.78 1.08
CA GLN A 593 4.45 -30.17 -0.32
C GLN A 593 3.10 -30.34 -1.02
N ALA A 594 2.15 -31.02 -0.37
CA ALA A 594 0.81 -31.22 -0.89
C ALA A 594 0.08 -29.88 -1.13
N LYS A 595 0.17 -28.95 -0.18
CA LYS A 595 -0.38 -27.59 -0.36
C LYS A 595 0.30 -26.81 -1.48
N GLY A 596 1.61 -26.96 -1.65
CA GLY A 596 2.35 -26.33 -2.75
C GLY A 596 1.91 -26.87 -4.13
N GLN A 597 1.76 -28.19 -4.24
CA GLN A 597 1.31 -28.84 -5.47
C GLN A 597 -0.14 -28.52 -5.81
N SER A 598 -1.02 -28.39 -4.81
CA SER A 598 -2.42 -27.99 -5.02
C SER A 598 -2.59 -26.53 -5.47
N MET A 599 -1.53 -25.73 -5.60
CA MET A 599 -1.62 -24.37 -6.17
C MET A 599 -1.19 -24.30 -7.63
N VAL A 600 -0.69 -25.41 -8.22
CA VAL A 600 -0.24 -25.46 -9.61
C VAL A 600 -1.29 -26.15 -10.47
N PRO A 601 -2.15 -25.40 -11.20
CA PRO A 601 -3.09 -26.01 -12.12
C PRO A 601 -2.32 -26.65 -13.27
N VAL A 602 -2.65 -27.89 -13.61
CA VAL A 602 -2.07 -28.61 -14.75
C VAL A 602 -3.08 -28.61 -15.89
N PHE A 603 -2.61 -28.31 -17.10
CA PHE A 603 -3.48 -28.34 -18.26
C PHE A 603 -3.74 -29.80 -18.68
N ASP A 604 -4.99 -30.23 -18.58
CA ASP A 604 -5.40 -31.55 -19.01
C ASP A 604 -5.72 -31.53 -20.52
N GLN A 605 -4.96 -32.31 -21.30
CA GLN A 605 -5.09 -32.36 -22.75
C GLN A 605 -6.39 -33.03 -23.21
N ASP A 606 -6.97 -33.93 -22.40
CA ASP A 606 -8.15 -34.70 -22.78
C ASP A 606 -9.44 -33.92 -22.50
N THR A 607 -9.50 -33.20 -21.39
CA THR A 607 -10.65 -32.36 -21.03
C THR A 607 -10.55 -30.92 -21.56
N GLN A 608 -9.38 -30.51 -22.05
CA GLN A 608 -9.06 -29.12 -22.44
C GLN A 608 -9.36 -28.10 -21.33
N THR A 609 -9.30 -28.52 -20.07
CA THR A 609 -9.53 -27.65 -18.92
C THR A 609 -8.32 -27.62 -18.02
N TRP A 610 -8.15 -26.51 -17.30
CA TRP A 610 -7.19 -26.43 -16.22
C TRP A 610 -7.77 -27.20 -15.04
N VAL A 611 -7.23 -28.39 -14.80
CA VAL A 611 -7.61 -29.24 -13.69
C VAL A 611 -6.50 -29.16 -12.66
N ASN A 612 -6.87 -29.25 -11.40
CA ASN A 612 -5.91 -29.32 -10.32
C ASN A 612 -5.82 -30.79 -9.90
N PRO A 613 -4.91 -31.60 -10.49
CA PRO A 613 -4.90 -33.05 -10.27
C PRO A 613 -4.62 -33.44 -8.81
N PHE A 614 -4.18 -32.49 -7.99
CA PHE A 614 -3.88 -32.67 -6.58
C PHE A 614 -5.00 -32.16 -5.64
N SER A 615 -6.12 -31.63 -6.15
CA SER A 615 -7.18 -31.09 -5.28
C SER A 615 -7.88 -32.15 -4.41
N GLU A 616 -7.86 -33.42 -4.83
CA GLU A 616 -8.45 -34.54 -4.08
C GLU A 616 -7.42 -35.37 -3.29
N SER A 617 -6.13 -35.02 -3.35
CA SER A 617 -5.03 -35.81 -2.75
C SER A 617 -4.87 -35.67 -1.22
N THR A 618 -5.91 -35.28 -0.50
CA THR A 618 -5.84 -35.06 0.96
C THR A 618 -5.96 -36.31 1.81
N GLU A 619 -6.30 -37.48 1.25
CA GLU A 619 -6.79 -38.58 2.09
C GLU A 619 -5.74 -39.40 2.84
N ASN A 620 -4.44 -39.36 2.52
CA ASN A 620 -3.42 -40.08 3.29
C ASN A 620 -2.04 -39.40 3.24
N ILE A 621 -1.80 -38.43 4.12
CA ILE A 621 -0.45 -37.88 4.35
C ILE A 621 0.26 -38.80 5.34
N GLU A 622 1.22 -39.60 4.86
CA GLU A 622 2.05 -40.46 5.71
C GLU A 622 3.21 -39.67 6.35
N GLY A 623 3.54 -39.98 7.61
CA GLY A 623 4.72 -39.48 8.32
C GLY A 623 5.91 -40.44 8.25
N TYR A 624 7.10 -39.97 8.61
CA TYR A 624 8.33 -40.78 8.70
C TYR A 624 8.38 -41.69 9.94
N GLY A 625 7.51 -41.45 10.92
CA GLY A 625 7.26 -42.31 12.07
C GLY A 625 7.50 -41.63 13.42
N PRO A 626 7.32 -42.35 14.54
CA PRO A 626 7.36 -41.76 15.88
C PRO A 626 8.72 -41.17 16.29
N LEU A 627 9.81 -41.65 15.67
CA LEU A 627 11.18 -41.21 15.97
C LEU A 627 11.54 -39.86 15.34
N ALA A 628 10.84 -39.43 14.29
CA ALA A 628 11.11 -38.17 13.61
C ALA A 628 10.34 -36.97 14.24
N ARG A 629 9.68 -37.19 15.38
CA ARG A 629 9.03 -36.14 16.17
C ARG A 629 10.04 -35.15 16.73
N SER A 630 9.67 -33.88 16.70
CA SER A 630 10.54 -32.77 17.09
C SER A 630 10.97 -32.83 18.55
N SER A 631 10.07 -33.25 19.45
CA SER A 631 10.37 -33.38 20.89
C SER A 631 11.40 -34.46 21.23
N LEU A 632 11.58 -35.47 20.35
CA LEU A 632 12.53 -36.56 20.54
C LEU A 632 13.86 -36.30 19.82
N LEU A 633 13.82 -35.63 18.66
CA LEU A 633 15.02 -35.26 17.91
C LEU A 633 15.75 -34.08 18.53
N GLY A 634 15.02 -33.06 18.99
CA GLY A 634 15.63 -31.83 19.48
C GLY A 634 16.60 -32.02 20.66
N PRO A 635 16.35 -32.91 21.64
CA PRO A 635 17.32 -33.21 22.71
C PRO A 635 18.61 -33.92 22.24
N LEU A 636 18.63 -34.45 21.02
CA LEU A 636 19.77 -35.16 20.42
C LEU A 636 20.60 -34.27 19.49
N ALA A 637 20.08 -33.10 19.10
CA ALA A 637 20.72 -32.10 18.25
C ALA A 637 21.51 -31.11 19.11
#